data_AF-A0A5C5Y8U8-F1
#
_entry.id   AF-A0A5C5Y8U8-F1
#
_cell.length_a   1.000
_cell.length_b   1.000
_cell.length_c   1.000
_cell.angle_alpha   90.00
_cell.angle_beta   90.00
_cell.angle_gamma   90.00
#
_symmetry.space_group_name_H-M   'P 1'
#
loop_
_entity.id
_entity.type
_entity.pdbx_description
1 polymer ?
#
loop_
_entity_poly.entity_id
_entity_poly.type
_entity_poly.pdbx_seq_one_letter_code
_entity_poly.pdbx_strand_id
1 'polypeptide(L)'
;MPADSNADPFHIHLAGRDGGPLDCSFEQAESALQQIPTLYFEPDGSFAFKGPGSGLELFGMVYDAYGAIQYVEIRGRCDWADWQRLVACFLSGGTAPKSAVVKSLPGGELQTLQDFERLTWSV
;
A
#
# COMPACT_ATOMS: atom_id res chain seq x y z
N MET A 1 7.53 25.49 9.47
CA MET A 1 7.87 24.36 8.59
C MET A 1 7.91 23.13 9.48
N PRO A 2 6.91 22.25 9.51
CA PRO A 2 7.09 20.97 10.18
C PRO A 2 8.10 20.15 9.36
N ALA A 3 8.94 19.42 10.08
CA ALA A 3 10.08 18.70 9.54
C ALA A 3 9.67 17.69 8.46
N ASP A 4 10.50 17.59 7.43
CA ASP A 4 10.52 16.48 6.48
C ASP A 4 10.43 15.18 7.29
N SER A 5 9.25 14.57 7.30
CA SER A 5 9.04 13.27 7.92
C SER A 5 9.64 12.25 6.98
N ASN A 6 10.96 12.10 7.04
CA ASN A 6 11.72 11.16 6.22
C ASN A 6 11.42 9.75 6.76
N ALA A 7 10.33 9.14 6.28
CA ALA A 7 10.01 7.76 6.59
C ALA A 7 11.14 6.86 6.10
N ASP A 8 11.61 5.95 6.98
CA ASP A 8 12.56 4.93 6.60
C ASP A 8 11.97 4.06 5.48
N PRO A 9 12.80 3.60 4.53
CA PRO A 9 12.33 2.74 3.46
C PRO A 9 11.81 1.41 4.03
N PHE A 10 10.67 0.97 3.53
CA PHE A 10 10.03 -0.28 3.93
C PHE A 10 9.84 -1.21 2.75
N HIS A 11 9.65 -2.49 3.05
CA HIS A 11 9.25 -3.53 2.09
C HIS A 11 8.25 -4.43 2.79
N ILE A 12 7.05 -4.55 2.25
CA ILE A 12 5.91 -5.16 2.95
C ILE A 12 4.99 -5.92 2.00
N HIS A 13 4.18 -6.81 2.58
CA HIS A 13 2.91 -7.26 2.02
C HIS A 13 1.76 -6.60 2.76
N LEU A 14 0.84 -5.98 2.03
CA LEU A 14 -0.46 -5.53 2.50
C LEU A 14 -1.52 -6.59 2.16
N ALA A 15 -2.31 -7.01 3.13
CA ALA A 15 -3.37 -8.01 2.94
C ALA A 15 -4.62 -7.67 3.77
N GLY A 16 -5.70 -8.41 3.54
CA GLY A 16 -6.91 -8.34 4.33
C GLY A 16 -6.77 -8.99 5.69
N ARG A 17 -7.90 -9.21 6.35
CA ARG A 17 -7.95 -9.73 7.72
C ARG A 17 -7.20 -11.05 7.85
N ASP A 18 -6.39 -11.16 8.91
CA ASP A 18 -5.62 -12.37 9.26
C ASP A 18 -4.70 -12.88 8.11
N GLY A 19 -4.35 -12.01 7.15
CA GLY A 19 -3.54 -12.33 5.97
C GLY A 19 -4.33 -12.90 4.79
N GLY A 20 -5.66 -12.85 4.87
CA GLY A 20 -6.56 -13.21 3.77
C GLY A 20 -6.64 -12.15 2.67
N PRO A 21 -7.48 -12.38 1.64
CA PRO A 21 -7.64 -11.43 0.54
C PRO A 21 -8.24 -10.10 1.01
N LEU A 22 -7.91 -9.05 0.28
CA LEU A 22 -8.61 -7.77 0.32
C LEU A 22 -9.96 -7.92 -0.38
N ASP A 23 -10.99 -7.28 0.14
CA ASP A 23 -12.30 -7.14 -0.50
C ASP A 23 -12.21 -6.12 -1.63
N CYS A 24 -11.28 -6.31 -2.56
CA CYS A 24 -11.05 -5.44 -3.70
C CYS A 24 -10.62 -6.31 -4.87
N SER A 25 -11.27 -6.14 -6.02
CA SER A 25 -10.83 -6.77 -7.27
C SER A 25 -9.65 -6.00 -7.89
N PHE A 26 -8.95 -6.65 -8.81
CA PHE A 26 -7.88 -6.03 -9.56
C PHE A 26 -8.38 -4.78 -10.31
N GLU A 27 -9.51 -4.88 -11.00
CA GLU A 27 -10.09 -3.80 -11.81
C GLU A 27 -10.52 -2.61 -10.96
N GLN A 28 -11.03 -2.85 -9.75
CA GLN A 28 -11.35 -1.79 -8.80
C GLN A 28 -10.09 -1.06 -8.33
N ALA A 29 -9.04 -1.81 -7.97
CA ALA A 29 -7.77 -1.23 -7.58
C ALA A 29 -7.11 -0.46 -8.72
N GLU A 30 -7.05 -1.04 -9.93
CA GLU A 30 -6.55 -0.39 -11.14
C GLU A 30 -7.27 0.94 -11.39
N SER A 31 -8.61 0.91 -11.41
CA SER A 31 -9.41 2.11 -11.64
C SER A 31 -9.14 3.20 -10.61
N ALA A 32 -8.89 2.84 -9.34
CA ALA A 32 -8.58 3.78 -8.28
C ALA A 32 -7.13 4.31 -8.36
N LEU A 33 -6.17 3.43 -8.65
CA LEU A 33 -4.75 3.76 -8.78
C LEU A 33 -4.50 4.72 -9.95
N GLN A 34 -5.21 4.53 -11.07
CA GLN A 34 -5.13 5.42 -12.23
C GLN A 34 -5.63 6.85 -11.94
N GLN A 35 -6.34 7.09 -10.83
CA GLN A 35 -6.73 8.43 -10.41
C GLN A 35 -5.65 9.16 -9.61
N ILE A 36 -4.60 8.46 -9.15
CA ILE A 36 -3.49 9.07 -8.43
C ILE A 36 -2.55 9.73 -9.45
N PRO A 37 -2.37 11.06 -9.42
CA PRO A 37 -1.38 11.72 -10.26
C PRO A 37 0.01 11.11 -10.03
N THR A 38 0.81 11.00 -11.08
CA THR A 38 2.19 10.46 -11.02
C THR A 38 2.32 9.02 -10.53
N LEU A 39 1.23 8.25 -10.52
CA LEU A 39 1.23 6.79 -10.40
C LEU A 39 1.16 6.17 -11.80
N TYR A 40 2.07 5.24 -12.07
CA TYR A 40 2.04 4.36 -13.23
C TYR A 40 1.63 2.96 -12.79
N PHE A 41 0.62 2.40 -13.45
CA PHE A 41 0.10 1.06 -13.18
C PHE A 41 0.08 0.27 -14.49
N GLU A 42 0.60 -0.94 -14.48
CA GLU A 42 0.68 -1.81 -15.66
C GLU A 42 -0.32 -2.98 -15.55
N PRO A 43 -0.78 -3.55 -16.69
CA PRO A 43 -1.72 -4.67 -16.69
C PRO A 43 -1.20 -5.96 -16.04
N ASP A 44 0.11 -6.06 -15.78
CA ASP A 44 0.72 -7.18 -15.06
C ASP A 44 0.62 -7.05 -13.53
N GLY A 45 0.03 -5.96 -13.04
CA GLY A 45 -0.15 -5.65 -11.62
C GLY A 45 0.99 -4.83 -11.02
N SER A 46 2.04 -4.54 -11.79
CA SER A 46 3.14 -3.72 -11.31
C SER A 46 2.76 -2.25 -11.27
N PHE A 47 3.27 -1.52 -10.28
CA PHE A 47 3.06 -0.09 -10.17
C PHE A 47 4.26 0.65 -9.62
N ALA A 48 4.39 1.91 -10.04
CA ALA A 48 5.37 2.85 -9.54
C ALA A 48 4.67 4.17 -9.23
N PHE A 49 4.79 4.61 -7.98
CA PHE A 49 4.27 5.89 -7.52
C PHE A 49 5.41 6.82 -7.16
N LYS A 50 5.37 8.03 -7.69
CA LYS A 50 6.31 9.09 -7.38
C LYS A 50 5.59 10.24 -6.68
N GLY A 51 5.91 10.47 -5.41
CA GLY A 51 5.30 11.54 -4.62
C GLY A 51 5.62 12.94 -5.20
N PRO A 52 4.77 13.96 -4.96
CA PRO A 52 4.99 15.33 -5.38
C PRO A 52 6.07 16.01 -4.51
N GLY A 53 7.33 15.57 -4.62
CA GLY A 53 8.47 16.15 -3.89
C GLY A 53 9.59 15.15 -3.56
N SER A 54 10.83 15.62 -3.66
CA SER A 54 12.10 15.08 -3.13
C SER A 54 12.55 13.62 -3.42
N GLY A 55 11.86 12.85 -4.27
CA GLY A 55 12.33 11.51 -4.67
C GLY A 55 11.96 10.41 -3.68
N LEU A 56 10.76 10.54 -3.11
CA LEU A 56 10.02 9.46 -2.49
C LEU A 56 9.34 8.64 -3.61
N GLU A 57 9.66 7.36 -3.67
CA GLU A 57 9.18 6.45 -4.70
C GLU A 57 8.73 5.16 -4.03
N LEU A 58 7.54 4.71 -4.41
CA LEU A 58 7.01 3.40 -4.07
C LEU A 58 6.94 2.57 -5.34
N PHE A 59 7.36 1.33 -5.22
CA PHE A 59 7.17 0.29 -6.22
C PHE A 59 6.33 -0.80 -5.59
N GLY A 60 5.47 -1.42 -6.38
CA GLY A 60 4.69 -2.54 -5.87
C GLY A 60 4.17 -3.45 -6.95
N MET A 61 3.59 -4.54 -6.49
CA MET A 61 2.99 -5.57 -7.32
C MET A 61 1.69 -6.01 -6.68
N VAL A 62 0.61 -6.00 -7.44
CA VAL A 62 -0.70 -6.51 -7.05
C VAL A 62 -0.78 -7.98 -7.41
N TYR A 63 -1.10 -8.82 -6.42
CA TYR A 63 -1.33 -10.25 -6.64
C TYR A 63 -2.80 -10.56 -6.42
N ASP A 64 -3.52 -10.90 -7.48
CA ASP A 64 -4.92 -11.30 -7.42
C ASP A 64 -5.11 -12.80 -7.71
N ALA A 65 -6.20 -13.34 -7.21
CA ALA A 65 -6.69 -14.67 -7.55
C ALA A 65 -8.19 -14.74 -7.25
N TYR A 66 -8.93 -15.51 -8.05
CA TYR A 66 -10.37 -15.75 -7.83
C TYR A 66 -11.21 -14.46 -7.73
N GLY A 67 -10.82 -13.41 -8.46
CA GLY A 67 -11.54 -12.13 -8.49
C GLY A 67 -11.30 -11.21 -7.28
N ALA A 68 -10.30 -11.52 -6.44
CA ALA A 68 -9.92 -10.71 -5.29
C ALA A 68 -8.40 -10.57 -5.18
N ILE A 69 -7.93 -9.41 -4.73
CA ILE A 69 -6.53 -9.16 -4.43
C ILE A 69 -6.15 -9.99 -3.19
N GLN A 70 -5.20 -10.90 -3.35
CA GLN A 70 -4.70 -11.73 -2.26
C GLN A 70 -3.78 -10.92 -1.35
N TYR A 71 -2.86 -10.16 -1.94
CA TYR A 71 -2.00 -9.22 -1.25
C TYR A 71 -1.38 -8.24 -2.24
N VAL A 72 -0.84 -7.14 -1.73
CA VAL A 72 -0.06 -6.17 -2.48
C VAL A 72 1.34 -6.11 -1.89
N GLU A 73 2.35 -6.34 -2.71
CA GLU A 73 3.73 -6.08 -2.33
C GLU A 73 4.01 -4.59 -2.53
N ILE A 74 4.59 -3.92 -1.53
CA ILE A 74 4.94 -2.51 -1.59
C ILE A 74 6.34 -2.31 -1.03
N ARG A 75 7.18 -1.59 -1.76
CA ARG A 75 8.55 -1.27 -1.37
C ARG A 75 8.88 0.17 -1.69
N GLY A 76 9.58 0.83 -0.78
CA GLY A 76 10.14 2.16 -1.00
C GLY A 76 9.93 3.06 0.19
N ARG A 77 9.75 4.36 -0.07
CA ARG A 77 9.52 5.38 0.96
C ARG A 77 8.54 6.41 0.44
N CYS A 78 7.67 6.89 1.31
CA CYS A 78 6.70 7.94 1.03
C CYS A 78 6.35 8.71 2.30
N ASP A 79 5.74 9.88 2.14
CA ASP A 79 5.15 10.58 3.27
C ASP A 79 3.80 9.94 3.67
N TRP A 80 3.29 10.35 4.83
CA TRP A 80 2.04 9.82 5.36
C TRP A 80 0.84 10.06 4.44
N ALA A 81 0.75 11.23 3.80
CA ALA A 81 -0.39 11.58 2.97
C ALA A 81 -0.45 10.74 1.69
N ASP A 82 0.71 10.48 1.09
CA ASP A 82 0.85 9.63 -0.09
C ASP A 82 0.60 8.15 0.25
N TRP A 83 1.10 7.68 1.40
CA TRP A 83 0.78 6.35 1.91
C TRP A 83 -0.74 6.14 2.04
N GLN A 84 -1.43 7.09 2.69
CA GLN A 84 -2.88 7.01 2.87
C GLN A 84 -3.63 6.97 1.53
N ARG A 85 -3.20 7.76 0.54
CA ARG A 85 -3.80 7.76 -0.80
C ARG A 85 -3.64 6.40 -1.48
N LEU A 86 -2.43 5.83 -1.44
CA LEU A 86 -2.14 4.55 -2.06
C LEU A 86 -2.96 3.42 -1.40
N VAL A 87 -2.92 3.32 -0.07
CA VAL A 87 -3.63 2.25 0.65
C VAL A 87 -5.13 2.35 0.48
N ALA A 88 -5.69 3.56 0.40
CA ALA A 88 -7.12 3.75 0.14
C ALA A 88 -7.59 3.11 -1.17
N CYS A 89 -6.75 3.04 -2.21
CA CYS A 89 -7.10 2.36 -3.46
C CYS A 89 -7.40 0.88 -3.24
N PHE A 90 -6.61 0.21 -2.39
CA PHE A 90 -6.74 -1.22 -2.12
C PHE A 90 -7.80 -1.57 -1.08
N LEU A 91 -8.18 -0.62 -0.22
CA LEU A 91 -9.21 -0.81 0.81
C LEU A 91 -10.62 -0.36 0.38
N SER A 92 -10.74 0.22 -0.82
CA SER A 92 -11.97 0.85 -1.31
C SER A 92 -13.16 -0.11 -1.51
N GLY A 93 -12.93 -1.41 -1.69
CA GLY A 93 -13.98 -2.38 -1.96
C GLY A 93 -14.68 -2.99 -0.73
N GLY A 94 -14.34 -2.54 0.50
CA GLY A 94 -15.09 -2.89 1.71
C GLY A 94 -14.26 -3.41 2.87
N THR A 95 -12.97 -3.71 2.65
CA THR A 95 -12.06 -4.04 3.74
C THR A 95 -11.87 -2.81 4.63
N ALA A 96 -12.31 -2.93 5.88
CA ALA A 96 -12.11 -1.86 6.84
C ALA A 96 -10.59 -1.64 7.05
N PRO A 97 -10.10 -0.39 7.15
CA PRO A 97 -8.68 -0.13 7.46
C PRO A 97 -8.20 -0.83 8.72
N LYS A 98 -9.09 -1.01 9.71
CA LYS A 98 -8.81 -1.73 10.96
C LYS A 98 -8.65 -3.24 10.81
N SER A 99 -9.11 -3.82 9.71
CA SER A 99 -8.97 -5.24 9.42
C SER A 99 -7.81 -5.55 8.48
N ALA A 100 -7.20 -4.54 7.85
CA ALA A 100 -6.03 -4.75 7.02
C ALA A 100 -4.79 -5.06 7.87
N VAL A 101 -3.93 -5.91 7.34
CA VAL A 101 -2.70 -6.36 8.01
C VAL A 101 -1.52 -6.17 7.08
N VAL A 102 -0.35 -6.02 7.69
CA VAL A 102 0.91 -5.82 7.00
C VAL A 102 1.91 -6.85 7.50
N LYS A 103 2.73 -7.37 6.59
CA LYS A 103 3.89 -8.21 6.91
C LYS A 103 5.15 -7.57 6.35
N SER A 104 6.10 -7.23 7.20
CA SER A 104 7.40 -6.70 6.75
C SER A 104 8.25 -7.79 6.10
N LEU A 105 9.05 -7.42 5.10
CA LEU A 105 9.92 -8.32 4.36
C LEU A 105 11.41 -7.99 4.56
N PRO A 106 12.28 -9.02 4.52
CA PRO A 106 11.96 -10.45 4.42
C PRO A 106 11.54 -11.05 5.78
N GLY A 107 10.51 -11.90 5.79
CA GLY A 107 10.24 -12.82 6.89
C GLY A 107 9.64 -12.24 8.18
N GLY A 108 9.19 -10.98 8.19
CA GLY A 108 8.57 -10.36 9.37
C GLY A 108 7.27 -11.02 9.79
N GLU A 109 6.81 -10.69 11.00
CA GLU A 109 5.51 -11.13 11.51
C GLU A 109 4.37 -10.30 10.93
N LEU A 110 3.17 -10.89 10.95
CA LEU A 110 1.95 -10.22 10.54
C LEU A 110 1.49 -9.28 11.67
N GLN A 111 1.35 -8.00 11.36
CA GLN A 111 0.93 -6.96 12.28
C GLN A 111 -0.24 -6.18 11.69
N THR A 112 -0.94 -5.41 12.51
CA THR A 112 -2.03 -4.56 12.00
C THR A 112 -1.45 -3.47 11.10
N LEU A 113 -2.23 -3.05 10.10
CA LEU A 113 -1.88 -1.87 9.29
C LEU A 113 -1.60 -0.66 10.19
N GLN A 114 -2.44 -0.44 11.21
CA GLN A 114 -2.29 0.66 12.15
C GLN A 114 -0.96 0.61 12.93
N ASP A 115 -0.54 -0.56 13.41
CA ASP A 115 0.74 -0.67 14.15
C ASP A 115 1.93 -0.37 13.25
N PHE A 116 1.90 -0.86 12.01
CA PHE A 116 2.90 -0.51 11.01
C PHE A 116 2.95 1.01 10.77
N GLU A 117 1.80 1.65 10.55
CA GLU A 117 1.70 3.08 10.28
C GLU A 117 2.27 3.93 11.43
N ARG A 118 1.96 3.56 12.68
CA ARG A 118 2.48 4.21 13.88
C ARG A 118 4.00 4.10 13.97
N LEU A 119 4.57 2.95 13.62
CA LEU A 119 6.02 2.74 13.65
C LEU A 119 6.75 3.51 12.54
N THR A 120 6.16 3.62 11.36
CA THR A 120 6.82 4.23 10.20
C THR A 120 6.67 5.76 10.16
N TRP A 121 5.52 6.32 10.55
CA TRP A 121 5.26 7.76 10.47
C TRP A 121 5.01 8.44 11.83
N SER A 122 5.07 7.71 12.94
CA SER A 122 4.84 8.26 14.31
C SER A 122 3.47 8.94 14.48
N VAL A 123 2.44 8.41 13.82
CA VAL A 123 1.03 8.89 13.88
C VAL A 123 0.20 8.21 14.96
#